data_AF-A0A1B1PUH0-F1
#
_entry.id   AF-A0A1B1PUH0-F1
#
_cell.length_a   1.000
_cell.length_b   1.000
_cell.length_c   1.000
_cell.angle_alpha   90.00
_cell.angle_beta   90.00
_cell.angle_gamma   90.00
#
_symmetry.space_group_name_H-M   'P 1'
#
loop_
_entity.id
_entity.type
_entity.pdbx_description
1 polymer ?
#
loop_
_entity_poly.entity_id
_entity_poly.type
_entity_poly.pdbx_seq_one_letter_code
_entity_poly.pdbx_strand_id
1 'polypeptide(L)'
;MHRPALTSRFGGLGCGLALAALAACSETRDVPRLSEVELAEDAGESAALPSEAELTEDGGFLESTQTPARRAQTAPQGGLLGWLGGRASAAKAGSGPDAQQVPFGTALPYGEIARVCGVPGRQLGVPVAQYPENRRGYVLYDSRPGTTAARALYITGFDDGCARQVTGALALFGAPQLHEELRYGLAGQTLPSGPVEGAYETVKAEVCRVSSGKPCGRAMTRLARDTAFLSVYPTFGSASYVNMLLHDGQVVALERH
;
A
#
# COMPACT_ATOMS: atom_id res chain seq x y z
N MET A 1 -10.05 -83.97 14.35
CA MET A 1 -9.38 -83.65 13.07
C MET A 1 -8.27 -82.64 13.39
N HIS A 2 -7.07 -83.02 13.84
CA HIS A 2 -5.92 -83.61 13.14
C HIS A 2 -5.28 -82.74 12.01
N ARG A 3 -4.32 -81.87 12.44
CA ARG A 3 -3.01 -81.49 11.83
C ARG A 3 -2.93 -80.85 10.42
N PRO A 4 -1.82 -80.18 10.01
CA PRO A 4 -0.69 -79.60 10.77
C PRO A 4 -0.17 -78.21 10.23
N ALA A 5 0.93 -77.76 10.87
CA ALA A 5 1.74 -76.56 10.64
C ALA A 5 2.64 -76.58 9.38
N LEU A 6 3.13 -75.38 9.00
CA LEU A 6 4.43 -75.11 8.34
C LEU A 6 4.87 -73.68 8.76
N THR A 7 5.79 -73.47 9.69
CA THR A 7 7.27 -73.47 9.55
C THR A 7 7.80 -72.80 8.29
N SER A 8 8.29 -71.57 8.43
CA SER A 8 9.38 -71.07 7.59
C SER A 8 10.52 -70.60 8.50
N ARG A 9 11.72 -71.06 8.14
CA ARG A 9 12.96 -71.03 8.92
C ARG A 9 13.79 -69.78 8.60
N PHE A 10 14.56 -69.40 9.61
CA PHE A 10 15.76 -68.57 9.57
C PHE A 10 16.80 -69.03 8.53
N GLY A 11 17.52 -68.07 7.95
CA GLY A 11 18.81 -68.33 7.28
C GLY A 11 19.48 -67.08 6.71
N GLY A 12 20.65 -66.73 7.28
CA GLY A 12 21.64 -65.75 6.77
C GLY A 12 21.48 -64.36 7.39
N LEU A 13 22.10 -64.00 8.52
CA LEU A 13 23.55 -63.84 8.75
C LEU A 13 24.32 -63.36 7.50
N GLY A 14 24.26 -62.05 7.27
CA GLY A 14 25.05 -61.32 6.29
C GLY A 14 25.62 -60.07 6.95
N CYS A 15 26.87 -60.21 7.39
CA CYS A 15 27.84 -59.18 7.76
C CYS A 15 27.57 -57.81 7.11
N GLY A 16 27.30 -56.79 7.93
CA GLY A 16 27.01 -55.43 7.47
C GLY A 16 27.17 -54.43 8.59
N LEU A 17 28.33 -54.48 9.24
CA LEU A 17 28.76 -53.58 10.30
C LEU A 17 29.12 -52.22 9.68
N ALA A 18 28.15 -51.32 9.53
CA ALA A 18 28.38 -49.89 9.30
C ALA A 18 27.07 -49.10 9.36
N LEU A 19 26.67 -48.63 10.54
CA LEU A 19 25.79 -47.47 10.71
C LEU A 19 25.84 -47.00 12.18
N ALA A 20 27.06 -46.70 12.63
CA ALA A 20 27.30 -45.79 13.74
C ALA A 20 27.93 -44.53 13.15
N ALA A 21 27.45 -43.37 13.58
CA ALA A 21 27.88 -42.00 13.25
C ALA A 21 27.08 -41.26 12.16
N LEU A 22 25.86 -40.82 12.50
CA LEU A 22 25.32 -39.51 12.08
C LEU A 22 24.54 -38.90 13.26
N ALA A 23 25.26 -38.70 14.37
CA ALA A 23 24.84 -37.85 15.48
C ALA A 23 25.88 -36.73 15.62
N ALA A 24 25.79 -35.73 14.73
CA ALA A 24 26.48 -34.44 14.87
C ALA A 24 26.01 -33.52 13.73
N CYS A 25 25.13 -32.56 14.06
CA CYS A 25 25.00 -31.26 13.40
C CYS A 25 24.00 -30.42 14.23
N SER A 26 24.31 -30.21 15.50
CA SER A 26 23.75 -29.11 16.30
C SER A 26 24.88 -28.16 16.65
N GLU A 27 25.52 -27.61 15.62
CA GLU A 27 26.48 -26.53 15.78
C GLU A 27 25.75 -25.23 15.47
N THR A 28 25.10 -24.69 16.50
CA THR A 28 24.67 -23.29 16.50
C THR A 28 25.94 -22.47 16.39
N ARG A 29 26.23 -21.97 15.19
CA ARG A 29 27.25 -20.93 15.01
C ARG A 29 26.88 -19.77 15.91
N ASP A 30 27.82 -19.39 16.77
CA ASP A 30 27.71 -18.20 17.59
C ASP A 30 27.73 -17.00 16.65
N VAL A 31 26.55 -16.45 16.36
CA VAL A 31 26.41 -15.27 15.51
C VAL A 31 26.65 -14.07 16.41
N PRO A 32 27.73 -13.29 16.22
CA PRO A 32 28.02 -12.15 17.06
C PRO A 32 26.85 -11.17 17.03
N ARG A 33 26.50 -10.63 18.20
CA ARG A 33 25.44 -9.61 18.28
C ARG A 33 25.93 -8.34 17.62
N LEU A 34 25.03 -7.59 16.97
CA LEU A 34 25.35 -6.32 16.31
C LEU A 34 26.01 -5.29 17.23
N SER A 35 25.89 -5.45 18.55
CA SER A 35 26.56 -4.64 19.56
C SER A 35 28.05 -4.95 19.76
N GLU A 36 28.57 -6.04 19.20
CA GLU A 36 29.93 -6.54 19.42
C GLU A 36 30.81 -6.44 18.16
N VAL A 37 30.27 -5.87 17.08
CA VAL A 37 31.05 -5.55 15.88
C VAL A 37 31.59 -4.13 16.04
N GLU A 38 32.92 -4.01 16.20
CA GLU A 38 33.62 -2.73 16.16
C GLU A 38 33.52 -2.19 14.73
N LEU A 39 32.65 -1.21 14.52
CA LEU A 39 32.49 -0.52 13.24
C LEU A 39 33.74 0.33 13.01
N ALA A 40 34.48 0.04 11.94
CA ALA A 40 35.59 0.88 11.51
C ALA A 40 35.07 2.31 11.22
N GLU A 41 35.82 3.35 11.62
CA GLU A 41 35.42 4.77 11.52
C GLU A 41 35.11 5.23 10.08
N ASP A 42 35.51 4.45 9.08
CA ASP A 42 35.34 4.64 7.65
C ASP A 42 34.20 3.79 7.03
N ALA A 43 33.50 2.96 7.83
CA ALA A 43 32.39 2.12 7.36
C ALA A 43 31.08 2.90 7.04
N GLY A 44 31.15 4.23 6.94
CA GLY A 44 30.04 5.12 6.59
C GLY A 44 30.13 5.79 5.22
N GLU A 45 31.22 5.61 4.47
CA GLU A 45 31.39 6.27 3.17
C GLU A 45 31.01 5.34 2.01
N SER A 46 29.73 5.38 1.65
CA SER A 46 29.30 4.93 0.32
C SER A 46 29.87 5.87 -0.74
N ALA A 47 30.86 5.41 -1.51
CA ALA A 47 31.36 6.07 -2.72
C ALA A 47 30.37 5.91 -3.90
N ALA A 48 29.10 6.27 -3.68
CA ALA A 48 28.03 6.18 -4.67
C ALA A 48 27.75 7.51 -5.39
N LEU A 49 28.61 8.52 -5.20
CA LEU A 49 28.54 9.76 -5.96
C LEU A 49 29.70 9.79 -6.98
N PRO A 50 29.41 10.03 -8.27
CA PRO A 50 30.46 10.18 -9.27
C PRO A 50 31.34 11.38 -8.91
N SER A 51 32.64 11.23 -9.14
CA SER A 51 33.61 12.30 -8.87
C SER A 51 33.39 13.48 -9.82
N GLU A 52 33.77 14.69 -9.41
CA GLU A 52 33.61 15.91 -10.23
C GLU A 52 34.35 15.83 -11.59
N ALA A 53 35.30 14.90 -11.73
CA ALA A 53 35.99 14.59 -12.97
C ALA A 53 35.12 13.82 -13.98
N GLU A 54 34.11 13.07 -13.54
CA GLU A 54 33.20 12.30 -14.41
C GLU A 54 31.98 13.12 -14.89
N LEU A 55 31.80 14.34 -14.35
CA LEU A 55 30.73 15.27 -14.73
C LEU A 55 31.15 16.24 -15.85
N THR A 56 32.41 16.22 -16.30
CA THR A 56 32.95 17.26 -17.20
C THR A 56 33.45 16.78 -18.56
N GLU A 57 33.28 15.51 -18.93
CA GLU A 57 33.66 15.01 -20.27
C GLU A 57 32.44 14.56 -21.11
N ASP A 58 32.05 15.47 -22.00
CA ASP A 58 31.47 15.29 -23.33
C ASP A 58 30.37 14.24 -23.57
N GLY A 59 29.14 14.73 -23.82
CA GLY A 59 28.08 13.92 -24.42
C GLY A 59 26.77 14.66 -24.61
N GLY A 60 26.79 15.76 -25.38
CA GLY A 60 25.62 16.60 -25.63
C GLY A 60 24.38 15.87 -26.14
N PHE A 61 23.24 16.22 -25.58
CA PHE A 61 21.93 16.00 -26.20
C PHE A 61 20.95 17.13 -25.84
N LEU A 62 21.44 18.37 -25.90
CA LEU A 62 20.58 19.55 -26.03
C LEU A 62 20.55 19.94 -27.51
N GLU A 63 19.76 19.22 -28.31
CA GLU A 63 19.24 19.73 -29.59
C GLU A 63 18.09 18.82 -30.08
N SER A 64 16.87 19.08 -29.62
CA SER A 64 15.66 18.70 -30.36
C SER A 64 14.53 19.67 -30.00
N THR A 65 14.61 20.84 -30.61
CA THR A 65 13.46 21.70 -30.85
C THR A 65 12.48 20.97 -31.78
N GLN A 66 11.41 20.41 -31.23
CA GLN A 66 10.22 20.05 -32.00
C GLN A 66 8.97 20.03 -31.12
N THR A 67 8.22 21.12 -31.22
CA THR A 67 6.87 21.29 -30.69
C THR A 67 5.85 20.69 -31.67
N PRO A 68 5.07 19.67 -31.31
CA PRO A 68 3.80 19.42 -31.96
C PRO A 68 2.68 20.07 -31.13
N ALA A 69 1.94 20.97 -31.77
CA ALA A 69 0.70 21.53 -31.25
C ALA A 69 -0.28 20.39 -30.90
N ARG A 70 -0.53 20.19 -29.61
CA ARG A 70 -1.51 19.22 -29.11
C ARG A 70 -2.91 19.74 -29.43
N ARG A 71 -3.57 19.12 -30.40
CA ARG A 71 -5.01 19.27 -30.65
C ARG A 71 -5.77 19.18 -29.33
N ALA A 72 -6.66 20.15 -29.12
CA ALA A 72 -7.66 20.10 -28.06
C ALA A 72 -8.38 18.75 -28.12
N GLN A 73 -8.27 17.97 -27.04
CA GLN A 73 -9.01 16.75 -26.88
C GLN A 73 -10.44 17.15 -26.53
N THR A 74 -11.34 17.04 -27.52
CA THR A 74 -12.78 17.14 -27.31
C THR A 74 -13.17 16.13 -26.22
N ALA A 75 -13.88 16.61 -25.20
CA ALA A 75 -14.44 15.77 -24.17
C ALA A 75 -15.22 14.60 -24.81
N PRO A 76 -15.09 13.36 -24.30
CA PRO A 76 -15.87 12.25 -24.84
C PRO A 76 -17.35 12.59 -24.66
N GLN A 77 -18.09 12.56 -25.78
CA GLN A 77 -19.55 12.68 -25.77
C GLN A 77 -20.11 11.47 -25.03
N GLY A 78 -20.40 11.63 -23.75
CA GLY A 78 -21.02 10.60 -22.93
C GLY A 78 -22.41 10.29 -23.45
N GLY A 79 -22.62 9.06 -23.92
CA GLY A 79 -23.94 8.55 -24.32
C GLY A 79 -24.92 8.50 -23.13
N LEU A 80 -26.19 8.20 -23.43
CA LEU A 80 -27.33 8.17 -22.50
C LEU A 80 -27.13 7.28 -21.24
N LEU A 81 -26.14 6.37 -21.24
CA LEU A 81 -25.78 5.54 -20.08
C LEU A 81 -24.90 6.27 -19.05
N GLY A 82 -24.19 7.34 -19.43
CA GLY A 82 -23.33 8.12 -18.52
C GLY A 82 -24.11 8.97 -17.52
N TRP A 83 -25.34 9.34 -17.86
CA TRP A 83 -26.22 10.13 -16.97
C TRP A 83 -26.74 9.30 -15.77
N LEU A 84 -27.03 8.01 -15.97
CA LEU A 84 -27.43 7.11 -14.89
C LEU A 84 -26.27 6.83 -13.93
N GLY A 85 -25.06 6.59 -14.46
CA GLY A 85 -23.85 6.42 -13.66
C GLY A 85 -23.47 7.69 -12.89
N GLY A 86 -23.47 8.86 -13.54
CA GLY A 86 -23.10 10.12 -12.89
C GLY A 86 -24.03 10.52 -11.73
N ARG A 87 -25.33 10.19 -11.81
CA ARG A 87 -26.28 10.41 -10.70
C ARG A 87 -26.04 9.48 -9.52
N ALA A 88 -25.73 8.21 -9.77
CA ALA A 88 -25.41 7.25 -8.72
C ALA A 88 -24.09 7.64 -8.00
N SER A 89 -23.06 8.04 -8.75
CA SER A 89 -21.80 8.53 -8.19
C SER A 89 -21.97 9.81 -7.38
N ALA A 90 -22.78 10.77 -7.86
CA ALA A 90 -23.09 12.00 -7.13
C ALA A 90 -23.86 11.73 -5.81
N ALA A 91 -24.81 10.79 -5.83
CA ALA A 91 -25.56 10.38 -4.64
C ALA A 91 -24.65 9.70 -3.60
N LYS A 92 -23.75 8.81 -4.04
CA LYS A 92 -22.82 8.08 -3.18
C LYS A 92 -21.75 8.99 -2.56
N ALA A 93 -21.35 10.04 -3.28
CA ALA A 93 -20.44 11.07 -2.78
C ALA A 93 -21.04 11.95 -1.66
N GLY A 94 -22.35 11.91 -1.44
CA GLY A 94 -23.03 12.70 -0.39
C GLY A 94 -23.16 12.00 0.97
N SER A 95 -22.77 10.73 1.10
CA SER A 95 -23.06 9.91 2.29
C SER A 95 -21.83 9.31 2.99
N GLY A 96 -20.61 9.57 2.49
CA GLY A 96 -19.36 9.07 3.08
C GLY A 96 -18.77 10.01 4.14
N PRO A 97 -17.63 9.64 4.76
CA PRO A 97 -16.88 10.50 5.68
C PRO A 97 -16.51 11.88 5.08
N ASP A 98 -16.50 11.97 3.76
CA ASP A 98 -16.16 13.11 2.90
C ASP A 98 -17.39 13.84 2.32
N ALA A 99 -18.57 13.71 2.95
CA ALA A 99 -19.81 14.33 2.47
C ALA A 99 -19.71 15.86 2.33
N GLN A 100 -18.91 16.53 3.16
CA GLN A 100 -18.70 17.97 3.09
C GLN A 100 -17.94 18.37 1.83
N GLN A 101 -18.42 19.40 1.14
CA GLN A 101 -17.71 20.05 0.04
C GLN A 101 -17.24 21.43 0.47
N VAL A 102 -16.00 21.78 0.13
CA VAL A 102 -15.42 23.11 0.42
C VAL A 102 -14.77 23.73 -0.83
N PRO A 103 -14.66 25.06 -0.90
CA PRO A 103 -13.87 25.73 -1.94
C PRO A 103 -12.40 25.34 -1.89
N PHE A 104 -11.72 25.46 -3.03
CA PHE A 104 -10.27 25.32 -3.08
C PHE A 104 -9.57 26.40 -2.23
N GLY A 105 -8.52 26.01 -1.51
CA GLY A 105 -7.77 26.89 -0.61
C GLY A 105 -8.38 27.03 0.80
N THR A 106 -9.53 26.41 1.08
CA THR A 106 -10.07 26.35 2.44
C THR A 106 -9.08 25.60 3.36
N ALA A 107 -8.74 26.17 4.50
CA ALA A 107 -7.96 25.46 5.52
C ALA A 107 -8.87 24.46 6.25
N LEU A 108 -8.46 23.19 6.30
CA LEU A 108 -9.16 22.15 7.05
C LEU A 108 -8.40 21.80 8.33
N PRO A 109 -9.10 21.60 9.45
CA PRO A 109 -8.52 20.99 10.65
C PRO A 109 -7.94 19.60 10.36
N TYR A 110 -6.93 19.22 11.15
CA TYR A 110 -6.39 17.86 11.09
C TYR A 110 -7.47 16.82 11.46
N GLY A 111 -7.53 15.74 10.69
CA GLY A 111 -8.51 14.67 10.86
C GLY A 111 -9.91 14.95 10.31
N GLU A 112 -10.09 16.07 9.62
CA GLU A 112 -11.24 16.31 8.76
C GLU A 112 -10.88 16.01 7.30
N ILE A 113 -11.92 15.67 6.53
CA ILE A 113 -11.84 15.43 5.10
C ILE A 113 -12.99 16.14 4.40
N ALA A 114 -12.69 16.79 3.28
CA ALA A 114 -13.72 17.43 2.47
C ALA A 114 -13.43 17.26 0.98
N ARG A 115 -14.50 17.30 0.18
CA ARG A 115 -14.44 17.32 -1.27
C ARG A 115 -14.10 18.71 -1.77
N VAL A 116 -13.21 18.76 -2.75
CA VAL A 116 -12.83 19.96 -3.48
C VAL A 116 -12.97 19.65 -4.98
N CYS A 117 -14.00 20.23 -5.60
CA CYS A 117 -14.38 19.92 -6.97
C CYS A 117 -13.96 21.04 -7.93
N GLY A 118 -13.83 20.70 -9.22
CA GLY A 118 -13.55 21.69 -10.27
C GLY A 118 -12.13 22.24 -10.31
N VAL A 119 -11.22 21.66 -9.52
CA VAL A 119 -9.81 22.08 -9.46
C VAL A 119 -8.97 21.19 -10.37
N PRO A 120 -8.23 21.73 -11.35
CA PRO A 120 -7.35 20.92 -12.17
C PRO A 120 -6.15 20.44 -11.35
N GLY A 121 -5.70 19.20 -11.57
CA GLY A 121 -4.62 18.57 -10.79
C GLY A 121 -3.35 19.43 -10.63
N ARG A 122 -2.98 20.21 -11.65
CA ARG A 122 -1.84 21.15 -11.61
C ARG A 122 -1.93 22.23 -10.52
N GLN A 123 -3.12 22.53 -10.02
CA GLN A 123 -3.33 23.49 -8.93
C GLN A 123 -3.30 22.82 -7.55
N LEU A 124 -3.47 21.50 -7.47
CA LEU A 124 -3.48 20.76 -6.20
C LEU A 124 -2.08 20.64 -5.57
N GLY A 125 -1.02 20.84 -6.38
CA GLY A 125 0.37 20.73 -5.95
C GLY A 125 1.13 19.69 -6.77
N VAL A 126 2.14 19.08 -6.15
CA VAL A 126 3.00 18.08 -6.79
C VAL A 126 2.45 16.68 -6.50
N PRO A 127 2.26 15.81 -7.51
CA PRO A 127 1.94 14.41 -7.25
C PRO A 127 3.13 13.73 -6.57
N VAL A 128 2.92 13.19 -5.36
CA VAL A 128 3.99 12.59 -4.53
C VAL A 128 3.83 11.09 -4.35
N ALA A 129 2.64 10.54 -4.56
CA ALA A 129 2.41 9.10 -4.56
C ALA A 129 1.21 8.73 -5.44
N GLN A 130 1.20 7.50 -5.93
CA GLN A 130 0.09 6.90 -6.66
C GLN A 130 -0.17 5.50 -6.13
N TYR A 131 -1.44 5.11 -6.10
CA TYR A 131 -1.84 3.75 -5.80
C TYR A 131 -2.94 3.26 -6.75
N PRO A 132 -2.85 2.03 -7.29
CA PRO A 132 -1.67 1.16 -7.25
C PRO A 132 -0.54 1.75 -8.10
N GLU A 133 0.72 1.51 -7.74
CA GLU A 133 1.90 2.16 -8.37
C GLU A 133 1.99 1.96 -9.90
N ASN A 134 1.52 0.80 -10.39
CA ASN A 134 1.69 0.39 -11.79
C ASN A 134 0.48 0.68 -12.69
N ARG A 135 -0.53 1.42 -12.20
CA ARG A 135 -1.75 1.69 -12.97
C ARG A 135 -2.44 2.96 -12.50
N ARG A 136 -3.43 3.40 -13.30
CA ARG A 136 -4.34 4.47 -12.88
C ARG A 136 -5.12 4.03 -11.64
N GLY A 137 -5.30 4.98 -10.73
CA GLY A 137 -5.98 4.81 -9.45
C GLY A 137 -5.92 6.12 -8.67
N TYR A 138 -5.72 6.02 -7.36
CA TYR A 138 -5.56 7.18 -6.50
C TYR A 138 -4.22 7.87 -6.72
N VAL A 139 -4.24 9.19 -6.67
CA VAL A 139 -3.01 10.01 -6.70
C VAL A 139 -3.05 10.99 -5.55
N LEU A 140 -1.98 10.98 -4.75
CA LEU A 140 -1.75 11.89 -3.66
C LEU A 140 -0.92 13.08 -4.17
N TYR A 141 -1.40 14.28 -3.93
CA TYR A 141 -0.73 15.53 -4.21
C TYR A 141 -0.36 16.24 -2.90
N ASP A 142 0.83 16.81 -2.88
CA ASP A 142 1.32 17.67 -1.81
C ASP A 142 1.28 19.14 -2.28
N SER A 143 0.51 19.98 -1.58
CA SER A 143 0.41 21.40 -1.89
C SER A 143 1.72 22.17 -1.67
N ARG A 144 2.59 21.68 -0.78
CA ARG A 144 3.88 22.26 -0.43
C ARG A 144 4.86 21.15 -0.08
N PRO A 145 5.46 20.46 -1.06
CA PRO A 145 6.50 19.46 -0.79
C PRO A 145 7.78 20.10 -0.24
N GLY A 146 8.61 19.29 0.42
CA GLY A 146 9.91 19.72 0.95
C GLY A 146 9.87 20.42 2.32
N THR A 147 8.73 20.40 3.01
CA THR A 147 8.61 20.90 4.39
C THR A 147 8.11 19.81 5.33
N THR A 148 8.45 19.95 6.61
CA THR A 148 7.95 19.09 7.69
C THR A 148 6.66 19.62 8.34
N ALA A 149 6.21 20.82 7.97
CA ALA A 149 5.00 21.44 8.50
C ALA A 149 3.75 20.80 7.91
N ALA A 150 2.65 20.79 8.68
CA ALA A 150 1.36 20.37 8.16
C ALA A 150 0.89 21.29 7.00
N ARG A 151 0.30 20.69 5.97
CA ARG A 151 -0.27 21.38 4.82
C ARG A 151 -1.45 20.62 4.26
N ALA A 152 -2.13 21.22 3.28
CA ALA A 152 -3.14 20.53 2.51
C ALA A 152 -2.50 19.43 1.67
N LEU A 153 -3.06 18.24 1.76
CA LEU A 153 -2.79 17.11 0.88
C LEU A 153 -4.09 16.81 0.13
N TYR A 154 -3.96 16.50 -1.15
CA TYR A 154 -5.11 16.22 -2.00
C TYR A 154 -5.04 14.81 -2.56
N ILE A 155 -6.15 14.10 -2.53
CA ILE A 155 -6.28 12.78 -3.13
C ILE A 155 -7.23 12.91 -4.32
N THR A 156 -6.86 12.34 -5.46
CA THR A 156 -7.74 12.25 -6.65
C THR A 156 -7.94 10.78 -7.04
N GLY A 157 -8.79 10.52 -8.03
CA GLY A 157 -9.14 9.15 -8.46
C GLY A 157 -10.49 8.67 -7.95
N PHE A 158 -11.34 9.59 -7.48
CA PHE A 158 -12.69 9.31 -7.00
C PHE A 158 -13.74 9.41 -8.12
N ASP A 159 -14.84 8.68 -7.98
CA ASP A 159 -15.89 8.54 -9.00
C ASP A 159 -16.64 9.84 -9.31
N ASP A 160 -16.74 10.73 -8.33
CA ASP A 160 -17.38 12.04 -8.49
C ASP A 160 -16.46 13.08 -9.14
N GLY A 161 -15.22 12.71 -9.46
CA GLY A 161 -14.21 13.59 -10.05
C GLY A 161 -13.69 14.68 -9.12
N CYS A 162 -14.06 14.69 -7.84
CA CYS A 162 -13.61 15.67 -6.87
C CYS A 162 -12.35 15.19 -6.13
N ALA A 163 -11.43 16.11 -5.87
CA ALA A 163 -10.33 15.82 -4.98
C ALA A 163 -10.83 15.71 -3.53
N ARG A 164 -10.21 14.90 -2.70
CA ARG A 164 -10.38 14.92 -1.24
C ARG A 164 -9.23 15.71 -0.65
N GLN A 165 -9.55 16.74 0.11
CA GLN A 165 -8.56 17.49 0.87
C GLN A 165 -8.50 16.93 2.28
N VAL A 166 -7.28 16.72 2.76
CA VAL A 166 -6.94 16.45 4.16
C VAL A 166 -5.78 17.35 4.58
N THR A 167 -5.56 17.50 5.87
CA THR A 167 -4.43 18.27 6.42
C THR A 167 -3.47 17.32 7.11
N GLY A 168 -2.16 17.45 6.85
CA GLY A 168 -1.13 16.65 7.52
C GLY A 168 0.28 17.04 7.09
N ALA A 169 1.29 16.49 7.78
CA ALA A 169 2.71 16.58 7.46
C ALA A 169 3.19 15.41 6.58
N LEU A 170 2.48 14.28 6.59
CA LEU A 170 2.76 13.15 5.69
C LEU A 170 1.47 12.36 5.45
N ALA A 171 1.32 11.80 4.25
CA ALA A 171 0.32 10.77 4.01
C ALA A 171 0.94 9.61 3.20
N LEU A 172 0.58 8.39 3.56
CA LEU A 172 1.14 7.16 3.00
C LEU A 172 0.03 6.21 2.59
N PHE A 173 0.11 5.68 1.37
CA PHE A 173 -0.76 4.59 0.95
C PHE A 173 -0.28 3.27 1.57
N GLY A 174 -1.23 2.47 2.06
CA GLY A 174 -1.03 1.11 2.53
C GLY A 174 -1.80 0.12 1.66
N ALA A 175 -1.13 -0.96 1.23
CA ALA A 175 -1.76 -2.00 0.42
C ALA A 175 -2.58 -2.97 1.29
N PRO A 176 -3.71 -3.51 0.81
CA PRO A 176 -4.49 -4.49 1.54
C PRO A 176 -3.73 -5.81 1.75
N GLN A 177 -2.76 -6.13 0.91
CA GLN A 177 -1.82 -7.24 1.09
C GLN A 177 -1.10 -7.13 2.44
N LEU A 178 -0.41 -6.00 2.67
CA LEU A 178 0.35 -5.76 3.89
C LEU A 178 -0.56 -5.76 5.12
N HIS A 179 -1.75 -5.17 4.98
CA HIS A 179 -2.75 -5.20 6.03
C HIS A 179 -3.14 -6.64 6.42
N GLU A 180 -3.41 -7.52 5.44
CA GLU A 180 -3.73 -8.92 5.74
C GLU A 180 -2.56 -9.70 6.32
N GLU A 181 -1.33 -9.46 5.86
CA GLU A 181 -0.13 -10.07 6.44
C GLU A 181 0.01 -9.76 7.93
N LEU A 182 -0.29 -8.51 8.32
CA LEU A 182 -0.29 -8.09 9.72
C LEU A 182 -1.49 -8.67 10.49
N ARG A 183 -2.70 -8.61 9.92
CA ARG A 183 -3.95 -9.00 10.57
C ARG A 183 -4.11 -10.51 10.75
N TYR A 184 -3.62 -11.29 9.80
CA TYR A 184 -3.74 -12.75 9.80
C TYR A 184 -2.43 -13.46 10.17
N GLY A 185 -1.36 -12.69 10.42
CA GLY A 185 -0.10 -13.18 10.98
C GLY A 185 -0.18 -13.49 12.48
N LEU A 186 0.94 -13.94 13.05
CA LEU A 186 1.03 -14.39 14.45
C LEU A 186 0.60 -13.32 15.48
N ALA A 187 0.86 -12.04 15.20
CA ALA A 187 0.54 -10.92 16.07
C ALA A 187 -0.83 -10.27 15.77
N GLY A 188 -1.60 -10.78 14.81
CA GLY A 188 -2.81 -10.10 14.32
C GLY A 188 -3.94 -9.99 15.35
N GLN A 189 -3.98 -10.90 16.32
CA GLN A 189 -5.03 -10.92 17.36
C GLN A 189 -4.94 -9.76 18.35
N THR A 190 -3.77 -9.13 18.49
CA THR A 190 -3.57 -7.97 19.37
C THR A 190 -3.78 -6.64 18.66
N LEU A 191 -4.01 -6.65 17.34
CA LEU A 191 -4.25 -5.43 16.59
C LEU A 191 -5.64 -4.87 16.94
N PRO A 192 -5.74 -3.56 17.23
CA PRO A 192 -7.03 -2.92 17.51
C PRO A 192 -8.03 -3.16 16.38
N SER A 193 -9.28 -3.37 16.75
CA SER A 193 -10.40 -3.31 15.82
C SER A 193 -10.96 -1.89 15.79
N GLY A 194 -11.39 -1.43 14.63
CA GLY A 194 -11.91 -0.07 14.43
C GLY A 194 -12.86 0.03 13.25
N PRO A 195 -13.48 1.21 13.03
CA PRO A 195 -14.37 1.44 11.89
C PRO A 195 -13.75 1.11 10.53
N VAL A 196 -12.45 1.42 10.32
CA VAL A 196 -11.76 1.12 9.06
C VAL A 196 -11.54 -0.39 8.88
N GLU A 197 -11.19 -1.11 9.96
CA GLU A 197 -11.09 -2.57 9.96
C GLU A 197 -12.43 -3.22 9.58
N GLY A 198 -13.53 -2.80 10.22
CA GLY A 198 -14.86 -3.35 9.94
C GLY A 198 -15.32 -3.07 8.50
N ALA A 199 -15.04 -1.88 7.99
CA ALA A 199 -15.29 -1.52 6.61
C ALA A 199 -14.44 -2.36 5.64
N TYR A 200 -13.16 -2.58 5.97
CA TYR A 200 -12.27 -3.42 5.18
C TYR A 200 -12.78 -4.87 5.11
N GLU A 201 -13.18 -5.45 6.24
CA GLU A 201 -13.75 -6.80 6.29
C GLU A 201 -15.02 -6.92 5.43
N THR A 202 -15.84 -5.87 5.37
CA THR A 202 -17.04 -5.81 4.52
C THR A 202 -16.66 -5.80 3.04
N VAL A 203 -15.77 -4.90 2.63
CA VAL A 203 -15.25 -4.83 1.24
C VAL A 203 -14.58 -6.15 0.84
N LYS A 204 -13.75 -6.71 1.71
CA LYS A 204 -13.06 -7.98 1.49
C LYS A 204 -14.06 -9.14 1.33
N ALA A 205 -15.10 -9.21 2.16
CA ALA A 205 -16.12 -10.26 2.02
C ALA A 205 -16.82 -10.19 0.65
N GLU A 206 -17.14 -8.98 0.18
CA GLU A 206 -17.78 -8.75 -1.12
C GLU A 206 -16.85 -9.13 -2.29
N VAL A 207 -15.62 -8.61 -2.27
CA VAL A 207 -14.66 -8.78 -3.37
C VAL A 207 -14.06 -10.18 -3.37
N CYS A 208 -13.70 -10.74 -2.21
CA CYS A 208 -12.98 -12.00 -2.11
C CYS A 208 -13.89 -13.20 -1.92
N ARG A 209 -15.16 -13.00 -1.56
CA ARG A 209 -16.15 -14.07 -1.26
C ARG A 209 -15.70 -14.98 -0.12
N VAL A 210 -15.15 -14.38 0.92
CA VAL A 210 -14.71 -15.07 2.15
C VAL A 210 -15.55 -14.61 3.34
N SER A 211 -15.65 -15.45 4.36
CA SER A 211 -16.24 -15.04 5.64
C SER A 211 -15.32 -14.04 6.35
N SER A 212 -15.89 -13.25 7.26
CA SER A 212 -15.10 -12.35 8.12
C SER A 212 -14.02 -13.12 8.89
N GLY A 213 -12.87 -12.48 9.12
CA GLY A 213 -11.73 -13.08 9.81
C GLY A 213 -10.99 -14.15 9.01
N LYS A 214 -11.22 -14.24 7.69
CA LYS A 214 -10.45 -15.09 6.77
C LYS A 214 -9.65 -14.24 5.78
N PRO A 215 -8.42 -14.64 5.41
CA PRO A 215 -7.65 -13.91 4.42
C PRO A 215 -8.30 -14.01 3.02
N CYS A 216 -8.10 -13.00 2.18
CA CYS A 216 -8.66 -12.92 0.83
C CYS A 216 -8.04 -13.96 -0.13
N GLY A 217 -6.80 -14.39 0.13
CA GLY A 217 -6.09 -15.40 -0.65
C GLY A 217 -5.93 -15.00 -2.12
N ARG A 218 -6.27 -15.91 -3.05
CA ARG A 218 -6.07 -15.69 -4.50
C ARG A 218 -6.81 -14.47 -5.09
N ALA A 219 -7.84 -13.97 -4.41
CA ALA A 219 -8.60 -12.79 -4.87
C ALA A 219 -7.92 -11.46 -4.47
N MET A 220 -6.79 -11.50 -3.78
CA MET A 220 -6.09 -10.32 -3.30
C MET A 220 -5.68 -9.37 -4.43
N THR A 221 -5.22 -9.91 -5.56
CA THR A 221 -4.91 -9.09 -6.76
C THR A 221 -6.15 -8.40 -7.36
N ARG A 222 -7.37 -8.87 -7.06
CA ARG A 222 -8.61 -8.18 -7.43
C ARG A 222 -8.90 -7.05 -6.44
N LEU A 223 -8.85 -7.35 -5.13
CA LEU A 223 -9.07 -6.39 -4.06
C LEU A 223 -8.12 -5.19 -4.13
N ALA A 224 -6.84 -5.43 -4.38
CA ALA A 224 -5.84 -4.36 -4.39
C ALA A 224 -5.88 -3.44 -5.63
N ARG A 225 -6.78 -3.68 -6.60
CA ARG A 225 -6.87 -2.84 -7.82
C ARG A 225 -7.44 -1.47 -7.54
N ASP A 226 -8.32 -1.39 -6.55
CA ASP A 226 -9.11 -0.23 -6.20
C ASP A 226 -9.24 -0.05 -4.69
N THR A 227 -8.76 -0.99 -3.86
CA THR A 227 -8.72 -0.82 -2.39
C THR A 227 -7.34 -0.37 -1.92
N ALA A 228 -7.31 0.68 -1.10
CA ALA A 228 -6.12 1.19 -0.44
C ALA A 228 -6.44 1.68 0.97
N PHE A 229 -5.47 1.59 1.88
CA PHE A 229 -5.47 2.38 3.09
C PHE A 229 -4.70 3.68 2.82
N LEU A 230 -5.10 4.77 3.49
CA LEU A 230 -4.34 6.02 3.50
C LEU A 230 -4.19 6.49 4.94
N SER A 231 -2.96 6.47 5.44
CA SER A 231 -2.62 6.99 6.77
C SER A 231 -2.07 8.40 6.64
N VAL A 232 -2.62 9.34 7.40
CA VAL A 232 -2.25 10.77 7.41
C VAL A 232 -1.73 11.13 8.79
N TYR A 233 -0.53 11.70 8.85
CA TYR A 233 0.16 12.07 10.08
C TYR A 233 0.16 13.60 10.23
N PRO A 234 -0.11 14.13 11.45
CA PRO A 234 -0.16 15.57 11.67
C PRO A 234 1.25 16.19 11.64
N THR A 235 2.24 15.43 12.10
CA THR A 235 3.67 15.78 12.17
C THR A 235 4.52 14.53 11.90
N PHE A 236 5.78 14.73 11.53
CA PHE A 236 6.74 13.64 11.42
C PHE A 236 7.01 13.01 12.80
N GLY A 237 7.10 11.68 12.86
CA GLY A 237 7.33 10.94 14.10
C GLY A 237 6.11 10.84 15.04
N SER A 238 4.93 11.30 14.61
CA SER A 238 3.72 11.20 15.43
C SER A 238 3.26 9.74 15.57
N ALA A 239 2.89 9.36 16.79
CA ALA A 239 2.20 8.10 17.07
C ALA A 239 0.71 8.17 16.70
N SER A 240 0.14 9.39 16.63
CA SER A 240 -1.25 9.62 16.25
C SER A 240 -1.39 9.85 14.76
N TYR A 241 -2.42 9.28 14.17
CA TYR A 241 -2.67 9.35 12.73
C TYR A 241 -4.16 9.19 12.41
N VAL A 242 -4.57 9.67 11.25
CA VAL A 242 -5.88 9.40 10.67
C VAL A 242 -5.70 8.30 9.65
N ASN A 243 -6.52 7.26 9.74
CA ASN A 243 -6.53 6.18 8.76
C ASN A 243 -7.82 6.22 7.96
N MET A 244 -7.72 5.99 6.65
CA MET A 244 -8.87 5.97 5.74
C MET A 244 -8.85 4.71 4.91
N LEU A 245 -10.02 4.13 4.68
CA LEU A 245 -10.21 3.09 3.67
C LEU A 245 -10.74 3.72 2.39
N LEU A 246 -9.99 3.54 1.31
CA LEU A 246 -10.39 3.89 -0.03
C LEU A 246 -10.77 2.61 -0.77
N HIS A 247 -11.92 2.61 -1.46
CA HIS A 247 -12.34 1.51 -2.32
C HIS A 247 -13.26 2.03 -3.42
N ASP A 248 -13.12 1.51 -4.64
CA ASP A 248 -14.02 1.77 -5.78
C ASP A 248 -14.34 3.27 -5.94
N GLY A 249 -13.28 4.09 -6.01
CA GLY A 249 -13.40 5.53 -6.22
C GLY A 249 -14.03 6.30 -5.05
N GLN A 250 -14.01 5.77 -3.82
CA GLN A 250 -14.68 6.37 -2.66
C GLN A 250 -13.87 6.31 -1.37
N VAL A 251 -14.22 7.20 -0.42
CA VAL A 251 -13.81 7.08 0.98
C VAL A 251 -14.87 6.26 1.70
N VAL A 252 -14.54 5.03 2.09
CA VAL A 252 -15.50 4.10 2.72
C VAL A 252 -15.59 4.36 4.21
N ALA A 253 -14.44 4.56 4.86
CA ALA A 253 -14.35 4.76 6.29
C ALA A 253 -13.16 5.64 6.64
N LEU A 254 -13.25 6.29 7.80
CA LEU A 254 -12.21 7.11 8.39
C LEU A 254 -12.19 6.84 9.91
N GLU A 255 -11.00 6.74 10.47
CA GLU A 255 -10.80 6.62 11.92
C GLU A 255 -9.55 7.39 12.37
N ARG A 256 -9.48 7.69 13.66
CA ARG A 256 -8.37 8.40 14.29
C ARG A 256 -7.71 7.51 15.33
N HIS A 257 -6.38 7.51 15.34
CA HIS A 257 -5.49 6.81 16.27
C HIS A 257 -4.62 7.81 17.04
#